data_AF-A0A3R6YIE9-F1
#
_entry.id   AF-A0A3R6YIE9-F1
#
_cell.length_a   1.000
_cell.length_b   1.000
_cell.length_c   1.000
_cell.angle_alpha   90.00
_cell.angle_beta   90.00
_cell.angle_gamma   90.00
#
_symmetry.space_group_name_H-M   'P 1'
#
loop_
_entity.id
_entity.type
_entity.pdbx_description
1 polymer ?
#
loop_
_entity_poly.entity_id
_entity_poly.type
_entity_poly.pdbx_seq_one_letter_code
_entity_poly.pdbx_strand_id
1 'polypeptide(L)'
;MFGLGRFNIHISKLRTPDSTMQCPALTRAPQTAITCFDDLVLFLEPDHEPSSHPLDRPPFPALQHAIHGYQDHFHADFYTTLWPRILEWASTVPGTYAPTGLGFTSPQVSSCGTYTSAKCNYDTDVARYILANMFVLNKPQPAPECGNLDLYRLMNSQARCREGDVGAARLECLLAYFHTIAEEEQGRTITIERRQWLGQAHELDASGHALARVNLMETSMESAADATRFVNFANQDLHIHRIIPSGTQEEVLFSCAPEAFVAIGLCPRMTSDQVIMIRNVRRFVEYTGYLSSFKFLRLVGTRRVFDILSIDAVTRSHYTVASVDRDVRKATLAMLPTDEKHGRGGVVTGHWGCGVFGGNKTHKFIQQLVAASRANVPMLHYSVFGDVQLMNFLRQVEAAIRAREWTIDDVATRLLSNYSAMCAAADKAKADGYIWTLLSTMSTPSRKVPYEEFIATELGLEACEGRSGEIQYQTLPRRQSSSLKVLRPALPSTPMVMLQRTKTLGSLHADKMLTRLGVTFETMRLEKGMKKLGICDHDIEASIEIRRHCGVVLNDLMSKEELLLGFSGKQLKRIKAVKTMGTSENEILDVYCKQISNLGFPQEAAALLK
;
A
#
# COMPACT_ATOMS: atom_id res chain seq x y z
N MET A 1 -25.19 48.34 -33.60
CA MET A 1 -24.33 48.77 -32.47
C MET A 1 -24.63 47.85 -31.28
N PHE A 2 -23.58 47.21 -30.75
CA PHE A 2 -23.46 46.42 -29.50
C PHE A 2 -24.41 45.20 -29.34
N GLY A 3 -23.97 43.95 -29.22
CA GLY A 3 -22.65 43.38 -28.99
C GLY A 3 -22.80 42.12 -28.10
N LEU A 4 -23.01 40.96 -28.72
CA LEU A 4 -23.10 39.65 -28.05
C LEU A 4 -21.70 39.19 -27.63
N GLY A 5 -21.40 39.24 -26.33
CA GLY A 5 -20.16 38.74 -25.75
C GLY A 5 -20.12 37.22 -25.78
N ARG A 6 -19.38 36.64 -26.73
CA ARG A 6 -18.91 35.26 -26.67
C ARG A 6 -17.80 35.19 -25.62
N PHE A 7 -18.05 34.51 -24.52
CA PHE A 7 -16.98 34.05 -23.62
C PHE A 7 -16.17 32.98 -24.35
N ASN A 8 -15.07 33.41 -24.99
CA ASN A 8 -14.01 32.52 -25.42
C ASN A 8 -13.33 31.96 -24.17
N ILE A 9 -13.65 30.71 -23.82
CA ILE A 9 -12.81 29.92 -22.92
C ILE A 9 -11.47 29.76 -23.64
N HIS A 10 -10.46 30.47 -23.15
CA HIS A 10 -9.08 30.22 -23.51
C HIS A 10 -8.73 28.79 -23.09
N ILE A 11 -8.84 27.86 -24.04
CA ILE A 11 -8.01 26.65 -24.03
C ILE A 11 -6.58 27.19 -24.22
N SER A 12 -5.92 27.46 -23.10
CA SER A 12 -4.49 27.64 -23.10
C SER A 12 -3.91 26.40 -23.78
N LYS A 13 -3.18 26.62 -24.87
CA LYS A 13 -2.34 25.61 -25.50
C LYS A 13 -1.42 25.06 -24.43
N LEU A 14 -1.81 23.94 -23.81
CA LEU A 14 -0.89 23.03 -23.15
C LEU A 14 0.08 22.60 -24.26
N ARG A 15 1.21 23.28 -24.34
CA ARG A 15 2.40 22.69 -24.98
C ARG A 15 2.65 21.42 -24.20
N THR A 16 2.34 20.27 -24.79
CA THR A 16 2.83 18.98 -24.30
C THR A 16 4.33 18.96 -24.64
N PRO A 17 5.26 19.12 -23.68
CA PRO A 17 6.58 18.56 -23.90
C PRO A 17 6.39 17.06 -24.15
N ASP A 18 7.13 16.48 -25.09
CA ASP A 18 7.01 15.08 -25.49
C ASP A 18 6.94 14.17 -24.24
N SER A 19 5.73 13.71 -23.91
CA SER A 19 5.41 12.95 -22.71
C SER A 19 5.62 11.47 -22.98
N THR A 20 6.82 11.16 -23.46
CA THR A 20 7.19 9.85 -23.96
C THR A 20 8.31 9.25 -23.12
N MET A 21 8.21 7.96 -22.85
CA MET A 21 9.28 7.16 -22.29
C MET A 21 10.16 6.67 -23.44
N GLN A 22 11.48 6.76 -23.26
CA GLN A 22 12.46 6.29 -24.24
C GLN A 22 13.28 5.14 -23.67
N CYS A 23 13.51 4.11 -24.45
CA CYS A 23 14.43 3.03 -24.13
C CYS A 23 15.45 2.92 -25.26
N PRO A 24 16.63 3.54 -25.12
CA PRO A 24 17.67 3.44 -26.14
C PRO A 24 18.19 2.00 -26.24
N ALA A 25 18.60 1.60 -27.44
CA ALA A 25 19.22 0.29 -27.64
C ALA A 25 20.51 0.22 -26.83
N LEU A 26 20.83 -0.96 -26.30
CA LEU A 26 22.11 -1.19 -25.67
C LEU A 26 23.22 -1.10 -26.73
N THR A 27 24.07 -0.08 -26.62
CA THR A 27 25.19 0.17 -27.55
C THR A 27 26.52 -0.40 -27.06
N ARG A 28 26.65 -0.69 -25.75
CA ARG A 28 27.86 -1.31 -25.21
C ARG A 28 27.89 -2.80 -25.54
N ALA A 29 28.96 -3.25 -26.18
CA ALA A 29 29.26 -4.65 -26.37
C ALA A 29 30.13 -5.17 -25.20
N PRO A 30 29.97 -6.43 -24.78
CA PRO A 30 30.87 -7.02 -23.81
C PRO A 30 32.29 -7.10 -24.39
N GLN A 31 33.29 -6.66 -23.63
CA GLN A 31 34.70 -6.64 -24.07
C GLN A 31 35.28 -8.06 -24.17
N THR A 32 34.79 -8.97 -23.33
CA THR A 32 35.10 -10.40 -23.28
C THR A 32 33.80 -11.19 -23.18
N ALA A 33 33.84 -12.50 -23.48
CA ALA A 33 32.69 -13.36 -23.26
C ALA A 33 32.33 -13.38 -21.76
N ILE A 34 31.07 -13.09 -21.42
CA ILE A 34 30.58 -13.12 -20.05
C ILE A 34 30.27 -14.58 -19.71
N THR A 35 31.14 -15.19 -18.91
CA THR A 35 31.07 -16.62 -18.56
C THR A 35 30.93 -16.87 -17.06
N CYS A 36 31.11 -15.83 -16.25
CA CYS A 36 30.98 -15.90 -14.81
C CYS A 36 30.39 -14.61 -14.22
N PHE A 37 30.17 -14.59 -12.91
CA PHE A 37 29.57 -13.45 -12.22
C PHE A 37 30.46 -12.21 -12.27
N ASP A 38 31.78 -12.37 -12.15
CA ASP A 38 32.72 -11.25 -12.18
C ASP A 38 32.73 -10.54 -13.55
N ASP A 39 32.64 -11.31 -14.65
CA ASP A 39 32.50 -10.75 -16.00
C ASP A 39 31.19 -9.94 -16.12
N LEU A 40 30.10 -10.43 -15.53
CA LEU A 40 28.80 -9.75 -15.54
C LEU A 40 28.85 -8.45 -14.73
N VAL A 41 29.51 -8.45 -13.57
CA VAL A 41 29.73 -7.26 -12.75
C VAL A 41 30.45 -6.19 -13.55
N LEU A 42 31.58 -6.55 -14.18
CA LEU A 42 32.36 -5.62 -15.01
C LEU A 42 31.55 -5.08 -16.20
N PHE A 43 30.67 -5.89 -16.77
CA PHE A 43 29.76 -5.42 -17.81
C PHE A 43 28.73 -4.42 -17.28
N LEU A 44 28.12 -4.71 -16.13
CA LEU A 44 27.08 -3.86 -15.52
C LEU A 44 27.65 -2.53 -15.03
N GLU A 45 28.81 -2.57 -14.36
CA GLU A 45 29.53 -1.44 -13.76
C GLU A 45 31.00 -1.43 -14.25
N PRO A 46 31.29 -0.86 -15.44
CA PRO A 46 32.63 -0.89 -16.04
C PRO A 46 33.71 -0.16 -15.24
N ASP A 47 33.31 0.82 -14.43
CA ASP A 47 34.21 1.59 -13.57
C ASP A 47 34.42 0.92 -12.20
N HIS A 48 33.93 -0.31 -12.01
CA HIS A 48 34.10 -1.05 -10.76
C HIS A 48 35.57 -1.46 -10.58
N GLU A 49 36.28 -0.79 -9.68
CA GLU A 49 37.60 -1.25 -9.23
C GLU A 49 37.43 -2.42 -8.24
N PRO A 50 37.99 -3.60 -8.53
CA PRO A 50 37.95 -4.73 -7.60
C PRO A 50 38.62 -4.32 -6.29
N SER A 51 37.89 -4.40 -5.18
CA SER A 51 38.54 -4.20 -3.89
C SER A 51 39.57 -5.29 -3.63
N SER A 52 40.78 -4.88 -3.24
CA SER A 52 41.85 -5.78 -2.79
C SER A 52 41.64 -6.29 -1.36
N HIS A 53 40.59 -5.83 -0.65
CA HIS A 53 40.36 -6.18 0.75
C HIS A 53 39.40 -7.38 0.87
N PRO A 54 39.80 -8.49 1.53
CA PRO A 54 38.97 -9.71 1.64
C PRO A 54 37.69 -9.55 2.50
N LEU A 55 37.44 -8.35 3.04
CA LEU A 55 36.23 -7.99 3.79
C LEU A 55 35.25 -7.13 2.97
N ASP A 56 35.67 -6.68 1.78
CA ASP A 56 34.81 -5.88 0.93
C ASP A 56 33.77 -6.76 0.26
N ARG A 57 32.56 -6.21 0.21
CA ARG A 57 31.38 -6.97 -0.22
C ARG A 57 31.38 -7.09 -1.73
N PRO A 58 31.00 -8.26 -2.28
CA PRO A 58 30.83 -8.38 -3.72
C PRO A 58 29.71 -7.42 -4.17
N PRO A 59 29.87 -6.74 -5.32
CA PRO A 59 28.81 -5.94 -5.91
C PRO A 59 27.63 -6.84 -6.31
N PHE A 60 26.42 -6.27 -6.28
CA PHE A 60 25.18 -6.94 -6.67
C PHE A 60 24.87 -8.31 -5.99
N PRO A 61 24.93 -8.43 -4.65
CA PRO A 61 24.74 -9.72 -3.96
C PRO A 61 23.35 -10.35 -4.19
N ALA A 62 22.28 -9.56 -4.27
CA ALA A 62 20.96 -10.09 -4.58
C ALA A 62 20.88 -10.65 -6.01
N LEU A 63 21.59 -10.06 -6.97
CA LEU A 63 21.69 -10.59 -8.33
C LEU A 63 22.43 -11.93 -8.34
N GLN A 64 23.54 -12.04 -7.61
CA GLN A 64 24.28 -13.29 -7.49
C GLN A 64 23.40 -14.41 -6.92
N HIS A 65 22.67 -14.12 -5.84
CA HIS A 65 21.71 -15.05 -5.26
C HIS A 65 20.61 -15.45 -6.25
N ALA A 66 20.06 -14.49 -7.00
CA ALA A 66 19.01 -14.77 -7.97
C ALA A 66 19.50 -15.62 -9.15
N ILE A 67 20.74 -15.43 -9.59
CA ILE A 67 21.36 -16.27 -10.63
C ILE A 67 21.52 -17.71 -10.12
N HIS A 68 22.01 -17.90 -8.89
CA HIS A 68 22.08 -19.24 -8.29
C HIS A 68 20.68 -19.87 -8.18
N GLY A 69 19.69 -19.13 -7.67
CA GLY A 69 18.31 -19.59 -7.60
C GLY A 69 17.74 -19.97 -8.97
N TYR A 70 18.01 -19.19 -10.01
CA TYR A 70 17.63 -19.53 -11.38
C TYR A 70 18.24 -20.87 -11.84
N GLN A 71 19.55 -21.04 -11.64
CA GLN A 71 20.23 -22.28 -12.06
C GLN A 71 19.71 -23.51 -11.30
N ASP A 72 19.40 -23.35 -10.02
CA ASP A 72 18.83 -24.42 -9.19
C ASP A 72 17.41 -24.78 -9.62
N HIS A 73 16.55 -23.80 -9.88
CA HIS A 73 15.15 -24.03 -10.24
C HIS A 73 14.96 -24.55 -11.67
N PHE A 74 15.78 -24.09 -12.62
CA PHE A 74 15.61 -24.39 -14.04
C PHE A 74 16.63 -25.41 -14.58
N HIS A 75 17.60 -25.83 -13.76
CA HIS A 75 18.67 -26.75 -14.15
C HIS A 75 19.38 -26.33 -15.45
N ALA A 76 19.53 -25.01 -15.62
CA ALA A 76 20.10 -24.38 -16.81
C ALA A 76 21.14 -23.34 -16.39
N ASP A 77 22.31 -23.37 -17.01
CA ASP A 77 23.37 -22.40 -16.75
C ASP A 77 22.97 -21.01 -17.27
N PHE A 78 23.03 -20.02 -16.38
CA PHE A 78 22.57 -18.67 -16.68
C PHE A 78 23.37 -18.02 -17.81
N TYR A 79 24.70 -18.15 -17.77
CA TYR A 79 25.63 -17.45 -18.65
C TYR A 79 25.60 -17.99 -20.09
N THR A 80 25.35 -19.27 -20.26
CA THR A 80 25.28 -19.93 -21.57
C THR A 80 23.87 -19.97 -22.15
N THR A 81 22.83 -19.97 -21.30
CA THR A 81 21.44 -20.15 -21.76
C THR A 81 20.66 -18.84 -21.82
N LEU A 82 20.61 -18.10 -20.70
CA LEU A 82 19.67 -16.98 -20.55
C LEU A 82 20.32 -15.63 -20.86
N TRP A 83 21.55 -15.43 -20.39
CA TRP A 83 22.29 -14.19 -20.57
C TRP A 83 22.43 -13.74 -22.03
N PRO A 84 22.79 -14.61 -23.00
CA PRO A 84 22.92 -14.19 -24.40
C PRO A 84 21.60 -13.68 -24.98
N ARG A 85 20.47 -14.28 -24.59
CA ARG A 85 19.13 -13.85 -25.00
C ARG A 85 18.76 -12.50 -24.39
N ILE A 86 19.04 -12.29 -23.11
CA ILE A 86 18.81 -10.98 -22.46
C ILE A 86 19.61 -9.88 -23.18
N LEU A 87 20.87 -10.15 -23.51
CA LEU A 87 21.72 -9.20 -24.22
C LEU A 87 21.18 -8.92 -25.64
N GLU A 88 20.79 -9.95 -26.39
CA GLU A 88 20.17 -9.82 -27.71
C GLU A 88 18.91 -8.95 -27.64
N TRP A 89 18.02 -9.21 -26.68
CA TRP A 89 16.82 -8.40 -26.48
C TRP A 89 17.11 -6.98 -26.01
N ALA A 90 18.19 -6.73 -25.27
CA ALA A 90 18.55 -5.36 -24.88
C ALA A 90 19.11 -4.55 -26.07
N SER A 91 19.82 -5.20 -26.98
CA SER A 91 20.45 -4.57 -28.16
C SER A 91 19.53 -4.47 -29.38
N THR A 92 18.53 -5.34 -29.50
CA THR A 92 17.66 -5.40 -30.69
C THR A 92 16.35 -4.66 -30.45
N VAL A 93 16.21 -3.48 -31.05
CA VAL A 93 14.97 -2.68 -30.99
C VAL A 93 13.84 -3.43 -31.71
N PRO A 94 12.71 -3.74 -31.05
CA PRO A 94 11.56 -4.35 -31.70
C PRO A 94 11.01 -3.46 -32.82
N GLY A 95 10.59 -4.06 -33.94
CA GLY A 95 10.05 -3.29 -35.08
C GLY A 95 8.76 -2.51 -34.77
N THR A 96 8.05 -2.90 -33.71
CA THR A 96 6.85 -2.25 -33.19
C THR A 96 7.16 -1.15 -32.16
N TYR A 97 8.40 -1.03 -31.70
CA TYR A 97 8.83 0.07 -30.83
C TYR A 97 8.90 1.36 -31.63
N ALA A 98 8.07 2.34 -31.29
CA ALA A 98 8.03 3.61 -32.01
C ALA A 98 9.35 4.38 -31.83
N PRO A 99 9.91 4.99 -32.89
CA PRO A 99 11.11 5.83 -32.78
C PRO A 99 10.94 7.03 -31.84
N THR A 100 9.69 7.48 -31.65
CA THR A 100 9.31 8.53 -30.69
C THR A 100 9.10 8.00 -29.28
N GLY A 101 9.40 6.75 -29.00
CA GLY A 101 9.16 6.09 -27.72
C GLY A 101 7.70 5.81 -27.41
N LEU A 102 7.43 5.38 -26.18
CA LEU A 102 6.08 5.07 -25.71
C LEU A 102 5.43 6.30 -25.09
N GLY A 103 4.22 6.64 -25.53
CA GLY A 103 3.46 7.77 -25.00
C GLY A 103 1.97 7.48 -24.95
N PHE A 104 1.25 8.30 -24.18
CA PHE A 104 -0.21 8.23 -24.12
C PHE A 104 -0.85 8.93 -25.31
N THR A 105 -1.95 8.37 -25.80
CA THR A 105 -2.86 9.08 -26.71
C THR A 105 -3.52 10.27 -26.00
N SER A 106 -4.00 11.24 -26.77
CA SER A 106 -4.86 12.31 -26.24
C SER A 106 -6.06 11.70 -25.49
N PRO A 107 -6.41 12.20 -24.29
CA PRO A 107 -7.54 11.70 -23.53
C PRO A 107 -8.85 11.75 -24.33
N GLN A 108 -9.58 10.64 -24.36
CA GLN A 108 -10.89 10.53 -24.99
C GLN A 108 -11.96 10.33 -23.92
N VAL A 109 -13.18 10.84 -24.14
CA VAL A 109 -14.33 10.57 -23.26
C VAL A 109 -14.75 9.10 -23.44
N SER A 110 -14.93 8.39 -22.32
CA SER A 110 -15.45 7.01 -22.30
C SER A 110 -16.86 6.90 -22.89
N SER A 111 -17.26 5.71 -23.37
CA SER A 111 -18.61 5.53 -23.95
C SER A 111 -19.73 5.83 -22.95
N CYS A 112 -19.51 5.59 -21.66
CA CYS A 112 -20.44 5.91 -20.58
C CYS A 112 -20.50 7.41 -20.23
N GLY A 113 -19.66 8.25 -20.83
CA GLY A 113 -19.63 9.70 -20.62
C GLY A 113 -19.15 10.13 -19.23
N THR A 114 -18.68 9.22 -18.37
CA THR A 114 -18.39 9.52 -16.97
C THR A 114 -16.91 9.87 -16.70
N TYR A 115 -15.99 9.35 -17.50
CA TYR A 115 -14.55 9.59 -17.34
C TYR A 115 -13.85 9.83 -18.69
N THR A 116 -12.67 10.45 -18.66
CA THR A 116 -11.72 10.46 -19.77
C THR A 116 -10.70 9.35 -19.61
N SER A 117 -10.20 8.84 -20.73
CA SER A 117 -9.23 7.77 -20.82
C SER A 117 -8.14 8.13 -21.83
N ALA A 118 -6.89 8.06 -21.40
CA ALA A 118 -5.71 8.09 -22.25
C ALA A 118 -5.06 6.70 -22.24
N LYS A 119 -4.64 6.19 -23.40
CA LYS A 119 -4.07 4.83 -23.53
C LYS A 119 -2.64 4.87 -24.09
N CYS A 120 -1.78 4.00 -23.60
CA CYS A 120 -0.49 3.69 -24.19
C CYS A 120 -0.47 2.18 -24.48
N ASN A 121 -0.24 1.81 -25.74
CA ASN A 121 -0.22 0.40 -26.18
C ASN A 121 1.20 0.02 -26.59
N TYR A 122 1.61 -1.17 -26.19
CA TYR A 122 2.86 -1.81 -26.62
C TYR A 122 2.66 -3.32 -26.60
N ASP A 123 3.48 -4.08 -27.32
CA ASP A 123 3.40 -5.53 -27.30
C ASP A 123 4.40 -6.17 -26.33
N THR A 124 4.32 -7.49 -26.20
CA THR A 124 5.23 -8.29 -25.37
C THR A 124 6.70 -8.19 -25.79
N ASP A 125 7.01 -7.94 -27.07
CA ASP A 125 8.39 -7.81 -27.53
C ASP A 125 8.98 -6.48 -27.06
N VAL A 126 8.19 -5.39 -27.11
CA VAL A 126 8.54 -4.10 -26.51
C VAL A 126 8.70 -4.21 -24.99
N ALA A 127 7.78 -4.91 -24.31
CA ALA A 127 7.88 -5.12 -22.86
C ALA A 127 9.18 -5.86 -22.49
N ARG A 128 9.50 -6.95 -23.21
CA ARG A 128 10.74 -7.73 -23.04
C ARG A 128 11.99 -6.89 -23.32
N TYR A 129 11.99 -6.09 -24.39
CA TYR A 129 13.07 -5.17 -24.72
C TYR A 129 13.35 -4.16 -23.60
N ILE A 130 12.31 -3.54 -23.03
CA ILE A 130 12.45 -2.58 -21.92
C ILE A 130 12.96 -3.30 -20.66
N LEU A 131 12.36 -4.43 -20.30
CA LEU A 131 12.77 -5.20 -19.12
C LEU A 131 14.22 -5.69 -19.25
N ALA A 132 14.65 -6.14 -20.43
CA ALA A 132 16.03 -6.53 -20.68
C ALA A 132 16.98 -5.34 -20.46
N ASN A 133 16.64 -4.16 -20.99
CA ASN A 133 17.39 -2.92 -20.77
C ASN A 133 17.42 -2.48 -19.30
N MET A 134 16.35 -2.71 -18.53
CA MET A 134 16.34 -2.52 -17.08
C MET A 134 17.33 -3.46 -16.38
N PHE A 135 17.33 -4.74 -16.79
CA PHE A 135 18.21 -5.78 -16.22
C PHE A 135 19.69 -5.52 -16.51
N VAL A 136 20.03 -5.11 -17.73
CA VAL A 136 21.42 -4.77 -18.09
C VAL A 136 21.84 -3.37 -17.64
N LEU A 137 21.04 -2.69 -16.80
CA LEU A 137 21.27 -1.33 -16.29
C LEU A 137 21.53 -0.29 -17.41
N ASN A 138 20.87 -0.45 -18.57
CA ASN A 138 20.93 0.49 -19.70
C ASN A 138 19.98 1.69 -19.55
N LYS A 139 19.48 1.93 -18.33
CA LYS A 139 18.72 3.12 -17.89
C LYS A 139 17.68 3.61 -18.91
N PRO A 140 16.57 2.87 -19.14
CA PRO A 140 15.41 3.41 -19.84
C PRO A 140 15.02 4.77 -19.25
N GLN A 141 14.82 5.76 -20.11
CA GLN A 141 14.49 7.13 -19.74
C GLN A 141 12.98 7.25 -19.53
N PRO A 142 12.52 7.47 -18.28
CA PRO A 142 11.11 7.63 -18.02
C PRO A 142 10.55 8.90 -18.67
N ALA A 143 9.25 8.90 -18.94
CA ALA A 143 8.54 10.12 -19.29
C ALA A 143 8.66 11.16 -18.15
N PRO A 144 8.48 12.46 -18.43
CA PRO A 144 8.55 13.50 -17.41
C PRO A 144 7.68 13.18 -16.19
N GLU A 145 8.19 13.44 -14.98
CA GLU A 145 7.51 13.23 -13.69
C GLU A 145 7.17 11.76 -13.35
N CYS A 146 7.67 10.80 -14.12
CA CYS A 146 7.48 9.36 -13.89
C CYS A 146 8.66 8.73 -13.14
N GLY A 147 8.50 7.46 -12.74
CA GLY A 147 9.47 6.75 -11.92
C GLY A 147 10.64 6.14 -12.67
N ASN A 148 11.73 5.90 -11.94
CA ASN A 148 12.94 5.28 -12.49
C ASN A 148 12.76 3.76 -12.60
N LEU A 149 13.11 3.21 -13.78
CA LEU A 149 13.05 1.79 -14.12
C LEU A 149 14.35 1.02 -13.82
N ASP A 150 15.36 1.68 -13.25
CA ASP A 150 16.63 1.07 -12.86
C ASP A 150 16.46 -0.01 -11.77
N LEU A 151 17.19 -1.13 -11.93
CA LEU A 151 17.21 -2.26 -11.00
C LEU A 151 18.43 -2.26 -10.07
N TYR A 152 19.34 -1.27 -10.15
CA TYR A 152 20.56 -1.22 -9.35
C TYR A 152 20.32 -1.42 -7.84
N ARG A 153 19.29 -0.77 -7.28
CA ARG A 153 18.93 -0.93 -5.85
C ARG A 153 18.45 -2.32 -5.49
N LEU A 154 17.76 -2.98 -6.41
CA LEU A 154 17.26 -4.34 -6.23
C LEU A 154 18.43 -5.31 -6.28
N MET A 155 19.30 -5.17 -7.28
CA MET A 155 20.51 -5.98 -7.47
C MET A 155 21.51 -5.85 -6.33
N ASN A 156 21.63 -4.66 -5.72
CA ASN A 156 22.52 -4.41 -4.58
C ASN A 156 21.89 -4.67 -3.20
N SER A 157 20.64 -5.14 -3.15
CA SER A 157 20.02 -5.44 -1.86
C SER A 157 20.64 -6.67 -1.19
N GLN A 158 20.45 -6.79 0.12
CA GLN A 158 21.01 -7.85 0.94
C GLN A 158 19.95 -8.37 1.90
N ALA A 159 20.01 -9.67 2.20
CA ALA A 159 19.24 -10.30 3.27
C ALA A 159 19.52 -9.58 4.60
N ARG A 160 18.51 -8.90 5.15
CA ARG A 160 18.59 -8.24 6.46
C ARG A 160 18.33 -9.19 7.64
N CYS A 161 17.90 -10.42 7.35
CA CYS A 161 17.49 -11.42 8.33
C CYS A 161 17.66 -12.84 7.77
N ARG A 162 17.45 -13.86 8.61
CA ARG A 162 17.54 -15.28 8.22
C ARG A 162 16.49 -15.71 7.18
N GLU A 163 15.47 -14.90 6.93
CA GLU A 163 14.29 -15.29 6.14
C GLU A 163 14.52 -15.22 4.61
N GLY A 164 15.59 -14.58 4.15
CA GLY A 164 15.97 -14.48 2.73
C GLY A 164 16.18 -13.04 2.27
N ASP A 165 16.54 -12.88 1.00
CA ASP A 165 16.70 -11.59 0.35
C ASP A 165 15.52 -11.33 -0.59
N VAL A 166 14.67 -10.37 -0.21
CA VAL A 166 13.48 -10.00 -1.00
C VAL A 166 13.89 -9.48 -2.38
N GLY A 167 15.03 -8.81 -2.52
CA GLY A 167 15.48 -8.37 -3.83
C GLY A 167 15.92 -9.52 -4.71
N ALA A 168 16.59 -10.53 -4.15
CA ALA A 168 16.94 -11.74 -4.88
C ALA A 168 15.67 -12.48 -5.35
N ALA A 169 14.69 -12.68 -4.47
CA ALA A 169 13.43 -13.32 -4.82
C ALA A 169 12.69 -12.59 -5.96
N ARG A 170 12.73 -11.25 -5.98
CA ARG A 170 12.13 -10.46 -7.06
C ARG A 170 12.91 -10.54 -8.37
N LEU A 171 14.23 -10.60 -8.31
CA LEU A 171 15.08 -10.83 -9.47
C LEU A 171 14.88 -12.24 -10.03
N GLU A 172 14.71 -13.27 -9.18
CA GLU A 172 14.34 -14.62 -9.61
C GLU A 172 13.03 -14.62 -10.40
N CYS A 173 12.02 -13.86 -9.96
CA CYS A 173 10.79 -13.72 -10.73
C CYS A 173 11.02 -13.12 -12.12
N LEU A 174 11.91 -12.11 -12.23
CA LEU A 174 12.26 -11.51 -13.52
C LEU A 174 13.07 -12.46 -14.41
N LEU A 175 13.98 -13.25 -13.84
CA LEU A 175 14.72 -14.29 -14.57
C LEU A 175 13.77 -15.39 -15.08
N ALA A 176 12.79 -15.79 -14.27
CA ALA A 176 11.74 -16.73 -14.67
C ALA A 176 10.85 -16.19 -15.81
N TYR A 177 10.57 -14.89 -15.82
CA TYR A 177 9.94 -14.22 -16.96
C TYR A 177 10.80 -14.33 -18.22
N PHE A 178 12.09 -13.97 -18.16
CA PHE A 178 12.97 -14.06 -19.33
C PHE A 178 13.13 -15.49 -19.85
N HIS A 179 13.17 -16.47 -18.95
CA HIS A 179 13.24 -17.88 -19.30
C HIS A 179 12.04 -18.33 -20.14
N THR A 180 10.85 -17.87 -19.79
CA THR A 180 9.60 -18.34 -20.39
C THR A 180 9.17 -17.55 -21.61
N ILE A 181 9.35 -16.22 -21.59
CA ILE A 181 8.86 -15.33 -22.65
C ILE A 181 9.50 -15.59 -24.02
N ALA A 182 10.65 -16.26 -24.06
CA ALA A 182 11.29 -16.70 -25.31
C ALA A 182 10.44 -17.71 -26.09
N GLU A 183 9.55 -18.42 -25.42
CA GLU A 183 8.77 -19.55 -25.96
C GLU A 183 7.27 -19.25 -26.06
N GLU A 184 6.87 -18.00 -25.80
CA GLU A 184 5.47 -17.58 -25.78
C GLU A 184 4.99 -16.95 -27.10
N GLU A 185 3.66 -16.81 -27.19
CA GLU A 185 2.97 -16.12 -28.29
C GLU A 185 3.44 -14.66 -28.39
N GLN A 186 4.10 -14.33 -29.50
CA GLN A 186 4.62 -13.01 -29.79
C GLN A 186 3.50 -12.02 -30.15
N GLY A 187 3.72 -10.74 -29.89
CA GLY A 187 2.85 -9.66 -30.36
C GLY A 187 1.58 -9.42 -29.53
N ARG A 188 1.44 -9.99 -28.32
CA ARG A 188 0.28 -9.70 -27.47
C ARG A 188 0.31 -8.25 -26.98
N THR A 189 -0.73 -7.48 -27.28
CA THR A 189 -0.84 -6.07 -26.90
C THR A 189 -1.16 -5.89 -25.41
N ILE A 190 -0.27 -5.21 -24.70
CA ILE A 190 -0.47 -4.70 -23.34
C ILE A 190 -0.91 -3.23 -23.45
N THR A 191 -1.90 -2.85 -22.65
CA THR A 191 -2.42 -1.47 -22.63
C THR A 191 -2.32 -0.88 -21.24
N ILE A 192 -1.59 0.22 -21.11
CA ILE A 192 -1.70 1.07 -19.93
C ILE A 192 -2.76 2.13 -20.22
N GLU A 193 -3.80 2.19 -19.40
CA GLU A 193 -4.84 3.21 -19.48
C GLU A 193 -4.85 4.07 -18.22
N ARG A 194 -4.82 5.39 -18.42
CA ARG A 194 -5.04 6.37 -17.36
C ARG A 194 -6.46 6.90 -17.48
N ARG A 195 -7.27 6.67 -16.44
CA ARG A 195 -8.64 7.19 -16.35
C ARG A 195 -8.70 8.40 -15.44
N GLN A 196 -9.60 9.33 -15.74
CA GLN A 196 -9.90 10.49 -14.90
C GLN A 196 -11.40 10.82 -14.94
N TRP A 197 -12.01 11.08 -13.79
CA TRP A 197 -13.42 11.53 -13.75
C TRP A 197 -13.66 12.82 -14.56
N LEU A 198 -14.82 12.90 -15.24
CA LEU A 198 -15.31 14.11 -15.88
C LEU A 198 -16.13 14.95 -14.90
N GLY A 199 -15.72 16.21 -14.69
CA GLY A 199 -16.44 17.18 -13.85
C GLY A 199 -16.45 16.86 -12.34
N GLN A 200 -17.22 17.64 -11.56
CA GLN A 200 -17.61 17.20 -10.22
C GLN A 200 -18.61 16.07 -10.43
N ALA A 201 -18.13 14.82 -10.31
CA ALA A 201 -18.86 13.60 -10.64
C ALA A 201 -20.36 13.73 -10.35
N HIS A 202 -21.17 13.62 -11.40
CA HIS A 202 -22.53 13.18 -11.22
C HIS A 202 -22.44 11.86 -10.46
N GLU A 203 -23.15 11.78 -9.34
CA GLU A 203 -23.49 10.51 -8.70
C GLU A 203 -23.82 9.55 -9.84
N LEU A 204 -23.02 8.48 -10.00
CA LEU A 204 -23.42 7.39 -10.88
C LEU A 204 -24.84 7.06 -10.45
N ASP A 205 -25.79 7.16 -11.37
CA ASP A 205 -27.20 6.97 -11.07
C ASP A 205 -27.36 5.61 -10.38
N ALA A 206 -27.43 5.64 -9.05
CA ALA A 206 -27.50 4.44 -8.23
C ALA A 206 -28.94 3.90 -8.23
N SER A 207 -29.90 4.65 -8.84
CA SER A 207 -31.27 4.21 -8.98
C SER A 207 -31.30 2.95 -9.88
N GLY A 208 -31.50 1.80 -9.24
CA GLY A 208 -31.60 0.50 -9.91
C GLY A 208 -30.37 -0.41 -9.84
N HIS A 209 -29.25 0.02 -9.24
CA HIS A 209 -28.08 -0.86 -9.08
C HIS A 209 -28.24 -1.77 -7.84
N ALA A 210 -28.13 -3.08 -8.04
CA ALA A 210 -28.12 -4.07 -6.96
C ALA A 210 -26.75 -4.14 -6.28
N LEU A 211 -26.72 -4.54 -5.01
CA LEU A 211 -25.46 -4.84 -4.31
C LEU A 211 -24.71 -5.96 -5.02
N ALA A 212 -23.45 -5.68 -5.41
CA ALA A 212 -22.55 -6.65 -6.04
C ALA A 212 -22.49 -7.94 -5.21
N ARG A 213 -22.40 -9.09 -5.89
CA ARG A 213 -22.19 -10.38 -5.22
C ARG A 213 -20.79 -10.41 -4.65
N VAL A 214 -20.62 -10.98 -3.46
CA VAL A 214 -19.33 -11.09 -2.79
C VAL A 214 -18.95 -12.55 -2.64
N ASN A 215 -17.73 -12.89 -3.02
CA ASN A 215 -17.08 -14.14 -2.66
C ASN A 215 -15.95 -13.86 -1.67
N LEU A 216 -16.17 -14.17 -0.39
CA LEU A 216 -15.17 -14.02 0.67
C LEU A 216 -14.25 -15.24 0.69
N MET A 217 -12.94 -15.01 0.49
CA MET A 217 -11.93 -16.05 0.34
C MET A 217 -10.92 -16.00 1.48
N GLU A 218 -10.61 -17.17 2.05
CA GLU A 218 -9.52 -17.33 3.01
C GLU A 218 -8.15 -17.24 2.32
N THR A 219 -8.06 -17.79 1.10
CA THR A 219 -6.84 -17.87 0.29
C THR A 219 -6.41 -16.53 -0.26
N SER A 220 -5.21 -16.48 -0.87
CA SER A 220 -4.71 -15.28 -1.55
C SER A 220 -5.59 -14.87 -2.74
N MET A 221 -5.40 -13.63 -3.22
CA MET A 221 -6.15 -13.06 -4.35
C MET A 221 -6.05 -13.91 -5.62
N GLU A 222 -4.89 -14.51 -5.82
CA GLU A 222 -4.52 -15.35 -6.95
C GLU A 222 -5.36 -16.63 -7.08
N SER A 223 -6.02 -17.05 -6.01
CA SER A 223 -6.87 -18.24 -5.98
C SER A 223 -8.26 -18.00 -6.59
N ALA A 224 -8.62 -16.75 -6.90
CA ALA A 224 -9.86 -16.43 -7.59
C ALA A 224 -9.80 -16.85 -9.07
N ALA A 225 -10.21 -18.09 -9.36
CA ALA A 225 -10.02 -18.71 -10.67
C ALA A 225 -10.74 -18.00 -11.83
N ASP A 226 -11.84 -17.31 -11.56
CA ASP A 226 -12.68 -16.59 -12.53
C ASP A 226 -12.46 -15.06 -12.52
N ALA A 227 -11.59 -14.56 -11.63
CA ALA A 227 -11.23 -13.16 -11.61
C ALA A 227 -10.25 -12.83 -12.74
N THR A 228 -10.61 -11.86 -13.56
CA THR A 228 -9.76 -11.34 -14.65
C THR A 228 -9.22 -9.95 -14.35
N ARG A 229 -9.56 -9.39 -13.19
CA ARG A 229 -9.22 -8.03 -12.78
C ARG A 229 -8.71 -8.01 -11.34
N PHE A 230 -7.44 -7.70 -11.15
CA PHE A 230 -6.73 -7.71 -9.88
C PHE A 230 -6.50 -6.30 -9.37
N VAL A 231 -6.99 -5.99 -8.18
CA VAL A 231 -6.71 -4.69 -7.56
C VAL A 231 -5.25 -4.65 -7.10
N ASN A 232 -4.51 -3.65 -7.56
CA ASN A 232 -3.21 -3.30 -7.02
C ASN A 232 -3.39 -2.27 -5.90
N PHE A 233 -2.89 -2.59 -4.70
CA PHE A 233 -2.90 -1.71 -3.53
C PHE A 233 -1.78 -0.69 -3.64
N ALA A 234 -1.90 0.14 -4.67
CA ALA A 234 -0.84 1.01 -5.15
C ALA A 234 -0.51 2.14 -4.18
N ASN A 235 0.70 2.66 -4.30
CA ASN A 235 0.97 4.05 -3.95
C ASN A 235 0.46 5.00 -5.06
N GLN A 236 0.19 6.27 -4.74
CA GLN A 236 -0.18 7.28 -5.74
C GLN A 236 0.91 7.45 -6.81
N ASP A 237 2.16 7.24 -6.42
CA ASP A 237 3.32 7.08 -7.28
C ASP A 237 3.54 5.57 -7.43
N LEU A 238 3.25 4.96 -8.59
CA LEU A 238 3.39 3.49 -8.73
C LEU A 238 4.78 3.04 -8.27
N HIS A 239 4.83 2.05 -7.38
CA HIS A 239 6.08 1.61 -6.75
C HIS A 239 6.90 2.75 -6.14
N ILE A 240 6.29 3.78 -5.55
CA ILE A 240 6.98 4.98 -5.05
C ILE A 240 7.92 5.64 -6.07
N HIS A 241 7.64 5.44 -7.37
CA HIS A 241 8.48 5.81 -8.51
C HIS A 241 9.89 5.22 -8.51
N ARG A 242 10.12 4.10 -7.80
CA ARG A 242 11.41 3.40 -7.72
C ARG A 242 11.25 1.91 -7.45
N ILE A 243 12.02 1.08 -8.15
CA ILE A 243 12.07 -0.36 -7.86
C ILE A 243 13.03 -0.61 -6.68
N ILE A 244 12.46 -0.98 -5.52
CA ILE A 244 13.19 -1.20 -4.25
C ILE A 244 13.02 -2.63 -3.74
N PRO A 245 13.87 -3.15 -2.83
CA PRO A 245 13.74 -4.51 -2.29
C PRO A 245 12.64 -4.64 -1.21
N SER A 246 11.41 -4.24 -1.55
CA SER A 246 10.19 -4.44 -0.74
C SER A 246 9.34 -5.58 -1.32
N GLY A 247 8.54 -6.20 -0.46
CA GLY A 247 7.62 -7.29 -0.80
C GLY A 247 6.21 -7.03 -0.30
N THR A 248 5.70 -5.80 -0.45
CA THR A 248 4.27 -5.53 -0.19
C THR A 248 3.43 -6.02 -1.37
N GLN A 249 2.10 -5.87 -1.31
CA GLN A 249 1.23 -6.47 -2.32
C GLN A 249 1.48 -5.90 -3.74
N GLU A 250 1.74 -4.59 -3.85
CA GLU A 250 2.07 -3.95 -5.13
C GLU A 250 3.33 -4.56 -5.74
N GLU A 251 4.41 -4.67 -4.96
CA GLU A 251 5.67 -5.19 -5.47
C GLU A 251 5.64 -6.69 -5.78
N VAL A 252 4.91 -7.47 -4.98
CA VAL A 252 4.70 -8.90 -5.27
C VAL A 252 3.93 -9.06 -6.58
N LEU A 253 2.87 -8.28 -6.80
CA LEU A 253 2.05 -8.35 -8.01
C LEU A 253 2.87 -8.04 -9.27
N PHE A 254 3.65 -6.95 -9.27
CA PHE A 254 4.48 -6.59 -10.42
C PHE A 254 5.66 -7.55 -10.60
N SER A 255 6.18 -8.15 -9.53
CA SER A 255 7.20 -9.22 -9.67
C SER A 255 6.61 -10.48 -10.30
N CYS A 256 5.35 -10.81 -10.02
CA CYS A 256 4.66 -11.94 -10.65
C CYS A 256 4.20 -11.65 -12.08
N ALA A 257 4.05 -10.36 -12.46
CA ALA A 257 3.68 -9.90 -13.79
C ALA A 257 4.62 -8.77 -14.26
N PRO A 258 5.88 -9.08 -14.62
CA PRO A 258 6.94 -8.07 -14.85
C PRO A 258 6.63 -7.06 -15.96
N GLU A 259 5.78 -7.41 -16.92
CA GLU A 259 5.31 -6.49 -17.97
C GLU A 259 4.72 -5.19 -17.40
N ALA A 260 4.15 -5.25 -16.18
CA ALA A 260 3.59 -4.09 -15.50
C ALA A 260 4.63 -3.03 -15.12
N PHE A 261 5.92 -3.39 -14.98
CA PHE A 261 6.97 -2.42 -14.61
C PHE A 261 7.08 -1.25 -15.58
N VAL A 262 6.76 -1.45 -16.86
CA VAL A 262 6.74 -0.38 -17.88
C VAL A 262 5.84 0.79 -17.47
N ALA A 263 4.78 0.54 -16.68
CA ALA A 263 3.89 1.59 -16.19
C ALA A 263 4.56 2.60 -15.26
N ILE A 264 5.62 2.20 -14.53
CA ILE A 264 6.35 3.09 -13.62
C ILE A 264 7.02 4.22 -14.42
N GLY A 265 7.57 3.93 -15.59
CA GLY A 265 8.24 4.90 -16.45
C GLY A 265 7.30 5.75 -17.31
N LEU A 266 6.01 5.44 -17.34
CA LEU A 266 5.00 6.13 -18.15
C LEU A 266 3.98 6.92 -17.33
N CYS A 267 3.72 6.49 -16.09
CA CYS A 267 2.63 7.05 -15.30
C CYS A 267 3.16 8.02 -14.23
N PRO A 268 2.85 9.32 -14.32
CA PRO A 268 3.12 10.24 -13.22
C PRO A 268 2.12 9.99 -12.08
N ARG A 269 2.37 10.64 -10.93
CA ARG A 269 1.53 10.58 -9.72
C ARG A 269 0.03 10.61 -10.04
N MET A 270 -0.73 9.69 -9.47
CA MET A 270 -2.20 9.71 -9.53
C MET A 270 -2.77 10.83 -8.67
N THR A 271 -3.69 11.62 -9.20
CA THR A 271 -4.54 12.51 -8.38
C THR A 271 -5.68 11.71 -7.74
N SER A 272 -6.45 12.33 -6.84
CA SER A 272 -7.60 11.69 -6.19
C SER A 272 -8.66 11.17 -7.16
N ASP A 273 -8.78 11.79 -8.34
CA ASP A 273 -9.79 11.45 -9.36
C ASP A 273 -9.23 10.60 -10.51
N GLN A 274 -8.01 10.08 -10.36
CA GLN A 274 -7.35 9.29 -11.40
C GLN A 274 -7.06 7.85 -10.95
N VAL A 275 -7.07 6.93 -11.90
CA VAL A 275 -6.63 5.54 -11.69
C VAL A 275 -5.80 5.08 -12.89
N ILE A 276 -4.97 4.06 -12.68
CA ILE A 276 -4.14 3.46 -13.72
C ILE A 276 -4.56 2.00 -13.89
N MET A 277 -4.85 1.61 -15.11
CA MET A 277 -5.22 0.25 -15.51
C MET A 277 -4.09 -0.31 -16.35
N ILE A 278 -3.57 -1.49 -16.00
CA ILE A 278 -2.57 -2.19 -16.82
C ILE A 278 -3.25 -3.45 -17.33
N ARG A 279 -3.64 -3.43 -18.60
CA ARG A 279 -4.49 -4.45 -19.17
C ARG A 279 -3.74 -5.47 -19.96
N ASN A 280 -4.33 -6.67 -20.00
CA ASN A 280 -3.79 -7.80 -20.72
C ASN A 280 -2.32 -7.96 -20.32
N VAL A 281 -2.05 -8.25 -19.05
CA VAL A 281 -0.74 -8.67 -18.56
C VAL A 281 -0.79 -10.13 -18.14
N ARG A 282 0.34 -10.84 -18.22
CA ARG A 282 0.43 -12.24 -17.83
C ARG A 282 1.11 -12.38 -16.47
N ARG A 283 0.65 -13.38 -15.71
CA ARG A 283 1.33 -13.81 -14.48
C ARG A 283 2.24 -14.98 -14.82
N PHE A 284 3.51 -14.85 -14.46
CA PHE A 284 4.54 -15.83 -14.78
C PHE A 284 4.90 -16.70 -13.58
N VAL A 285 4.73 -16.19 -12.36
CA VAL A 285 5.33 -16.79 -11.16
C VAL A 285 4.31 -17.07 -10.06
N GLU A 286 4.39 -18.27 -9.48
CA GLU A 286 3.87 -18.62 -8.17
C GLU A 286 4.91 -18.31 -7.10
N TYR A 287 4.45 -17.86 -5.93
CA TYR A 287 5.31 -17.40 -4.86
C TYR A 287 4.79 -17.91 -3.51
N THR A 288 5.65 -17.79 -2.49
CA THR A 288 5.26 -17.96 -1.09
C THR A 288 5.76 -16.78 -0.25
N GLY A 289 5.18 -16.63 0.93
CA GLY A 289 5.53 -15.57 1.88
C GLY A 289 5.09 -14.17 1.45
N TYR A 290 5.41 -13.21 2.31
CA TYR A 290 5.01 -11.81 2.22
C TYR A 290 6.02 -10.94 2.97
N LEU A 291 6.24 -9.70 2.53
CA LEU A 291 7.28 -8.81 3.08
C LEU A 291 8.66 -9.49 3.07
N SER A 292 9.31 -9.60 4.23
CA SER A 292 10.65 -10.22 4.38
C SER A 292 10.69 -11.69 3.97
N SER A 293 9.55 -12.38 4.01
CA SER A 293 9.46 -13.81 3.71
C SER A 293 9.10 -14.12 2.25
N PHE A 294 8.92 -13.09 1.40
CA PHE A 294 8.58 -13.27 -0.01
C PHE A 294 9.65 -14.08 -0.76
N LYS A 295 9.23 -15.15 -1.43
CA LYS A 295 10.10 -16.07 -2.17
C LYS A 295 9.45 -16.49 -3.48
N PHE A 296 10.26 -16.54 -4.53
CA PHE A 296 9.93 -17.28 -5.75
C PHE A 296 9.66 -18.75 -5.40
N LEU A 297 8.65 -19.36 -6.04
CA LEU A 297 8.35 -20.77 -5.86
C LEU A 297 8.54 -21.57 -7.15
N ARG A 298 7.82 -21.18 -8.21
CA ARG A 298 7.89 -21.81 -9.55
C ARG A 298 7.13 -21.00 -10.59
N LEU A 299 7.22 -21.41 -11.84
CA LEU A 299 6.36 -20.89 -12.91
C LEU A 299 4.88 -21.25 -12.68
N VAL A 300 3.99 -20.34 -13.06
CA VAL A 300 2.54 -20.59 -13.08
C VAL A 300 2.24 -21.57 -14.21
N GLY A 301 1.50 -22.65 -13.90
CA GLY A 301 1.12 -23.66 -14.91
C GLY A 301 0.08 -23.18 -15.94
N THR A 302 -0.48 -21.98 -15.77
CA THR A 302 -1.52 -21.40 -16.63
C THR A 302 -1.03 -20.13 -17.32
N ARG A 303 -1.35 -19.95 -18.60
CA ARG A 303 -0.97 -18.76 -19.39
C ARG A 303 -2.02 -17.63 -19.35
N ARG A 304 -2.82 -17.56 -18.28
CA ARG A 304 -3.93 -16.60 -18.17
C ARG A 304 -3.43 -15.17 -18.12
N VAL A 305 -4.14 -14.30 -18.83
CA VAL A 305 -3.95 -12.85 -18.81
C VAL A 305 -5.01 -12.21 -17.92
N PHE A 306 -4.67 -11.07 -17.34
CA PHE A 306 -5.55 -10.33 -16.45
C PHE A 306 -5.24 -8.83 -16.55
N ASP A 307 -6.12 -8.03 -15.96
CA ASP A 307 -5.94 -6.59 -15.82
C ASP A 307 -5.56 -6.26 -14.39
N ILE A 308 -4.61 -5.35 -14.20
CA ILE A 308 -4.26 -4.75 -12.92
C ILE A 308 -5.00 -3.41 -12.78
N LEU A 309 -5.78 -3.26 -11.72
CA LEU A 309 -6.49 -2.02 -11.39
C LEU A 309 -5.74 -1.31 -10.26
N SER A 310 -4.89 -0.34 -10.59
CA SER A 310 -4.06 0.36 -9.62
C SER A 310 -4.81 1.54 -9.00
N ILE A 311 -5.04 1.43 -7.68
CA ILE A 311 -5.71 2.44 -6.87
C ILE A 311 -4.95 2.67 -5.57
N ASP A 312 -4.64 3.93 -5.26
CA ASP A 312 -4.06 4.32 -3.98
C ASP A 312 -5.14 4.68 -2.96
N ALA A 313 -4.94 4.31 -1.70
CA ALA A 313 -5.89 4.60 -0.62
C ALA A 313 -5.51 5.87 0.14
N VAL A 314 -6.49 6.53 0.76
CA VAL A 314 -6.23 7.53 1.78
C VAL A 314 -5.44 6.92 2.93
N THR A 315 -4.42 7.65 3.41
CA THR A 315 -3.47 7.20 4.46
C THR A 315 -3.72 7.81 5.84
N ARG A 316 -4.67 8.75 5.96
CA ARG A 316 -5.01 9.47 7.20
C ARG A 316 -6.46 9.91 7.18
N SER A 317 -7.05 10.16 8.34
CA SER A 317 -8.44 10.66 8.42
C SER A 317 -9.46 9.77 7.67
N HIS A 318 -9.21 8.45 7.63
CA HIS A 318 -9.93 7.47 6.81
C HIS A 318 -11.46 7.53 6.91
N TYR A 319 -11.97 8.00 8.04
CA TYR A 319 -13.40 7.96 8.37
C TYR A 319 -14.13 9.25 8.01
N THR A 320 -13.43 10.34 7.67
CA THR A 320 -14.11 11.58 7.27
C THR A 320 -14.92 11.37 6.00
N VAL A 321 -16.05 12.06 5.87
CA VAL A 321 -16.93 11.97 4.68
C VAL A 321 -16.13 12.18 3.39
N ALA A 322 -15.23 13.17 3.37
CA ALA A 322 -14.38 13.45 2.21
C ALA A 322 -13.41 12.30 1.88
N SER A 323 -12.80 11.66 2.89
CA SER A 323 -11.90 10.51 2.65
C SER A 323 -12.67 9.27 2.20
N VAL A 324 -13.85 9.04 2.77
CA VAL A 324 -14.74 7.96 2.38
C VAL A 324 -15.17 8.12 0.92
N ASP A 325 -15.71 9.29 0.58
CA ASP A 325 -16.17 9.59 -0.77
C ASP A 325 -15.02 9.44 -1.79
N ARG A 326 -13.85 10.00 -1.47
CA ARG A 326 -12.66 9.89 -2.31
C ARG A 326 -12.29 8.43 -2.60
N ASP A 327 -12.18 7.59 -1.57
CA ASP A 327 -11.76 6.19 -1.75
C ASP A 327 -12.82 5.37 -2.48
N VAL A 328 -14.12 5.59 -2.19
CA VAL A 328 -15.22 4.93 -2.91
C VAL A 328 -15.21 5.35 -4.38
N ARG A 329 -15.10 6.64 -4.70
CA ARG A 329 -15.02 7.16 -6.08
C ARG A 329 -13.83 6.62 -6.84
N LYS A 330 -12.66 6.55 -6.19
CA LYS A 330 -11.45 6.01 -6.80
C LYS A 330 -11.59 4.52 -7.13
N ALA A 331 -12.05 3.72 -6.18
CA ALA A 331 -12.31 2.30 -6.41
C ALA A 331 -13.39 2.09 -7.49
N THR A 332 -14.44 2.92 -7.50
CA THR A 332 -15.51 2.85 -8.49
C THR A 332 -14.97 3.10 -9.90
N LEU A 333 -14.16 4.15 -10.11
CA LEU A 333 -13.56 4.47 -11.40
C LEU A 333 -12.72 3.32 -11.97
N ALA A 334 -11.96 2.65 -11.11
CA ALA A 334 -11.15 1.49 -11.50
C ALA A 334 -12.01 0.28 -11.88
N MET A 335 -13.15 0.09 -11.21
CA MET A 335 -14.02 -1.06 -11.41
C MET A 335 -15.03 -0.88 -12.55
N LEU A 336 -15.27 0.37 -13.01
CA LEU A 336 -16.18 0.66 -14.13
C LEU A 336 -15.82 -0.17 -15.37
N PRO A 337 -16.83 -0.69 -16.09
CA PRO A 337 -16.61 -1.50 -17.27
C PRO A 337 -15.83 -0.71 -18.34
N THR A 338 -15.06 -1.44 -19.13
CA THR A 338 -14.45 -0.95 -20.36
C THR A 338 -15.41 -1.11 -21.52
N ASP A 339 -15.24 -0.29 -22.56
CA ASP A 339 -15.91 -0.47 -23.87
C ASP A 339 -15.54 -1.83 -24.54
N GLU A 340 -14.47 -2.45 -24.07
CA GLU A 340 -13.99 -3.75 -24.53
C GLU A 340 -14.73 -4.91 -23.82
N LYS A 341 -15.07 -5.97 -24.58
CA LYS A 341 -15.81 -7.17 -24.13
C LYS A 341 -15.16 -7.93 -22.96
N HIS A 342 -13.97 -7.54 -22.51
CA HIS A 342 -13.17 -8.13 -21.45
C HIS A 342 -13.69 -7.86 -20.01
N GLY A 343 -14.68 -6.96 -19.85
CA GLY A 343 -15.23 -6.57 -18.53
C GLY A 343 -16.20 -7.57 -17.84
N ARG A 344 -16.34 -8.80 -18.34
CA ARG A 344 -17.32 -9.78 -17.82
C ARG A 344 -16.83 -10.63 -16.64
N GLY A 345 -15.53 -10.59 -16.31
CA GLY A 345 -14.96 -11.33 -15.18
C GLY A 345 -15.13 -10.60 -13.84
N GLY A 346 -15.03 -11.35 -12.74
CA GLY A 346 -15.04 -10.79 -11.38
C GLY A 346 -13.84 -9.86 -11.11
N VAL A 347 -13.96 -9.02 -10.08
CA VAL A 347 -12.84 -8.23 -9.55
C VAL A 347 -12.32 -8.92 -8.29
N VAL A 348 -11.02 -9.14 -8.19
CA VAL A 348 -10.38 -9.65 -6.98
C VAL A 348 -9.59 -8.57 -6.26
N THR A 349 -9.79 -8.51 -4.95
CA THR A 349 -9.18 -7.54 -4.03
C THR A 349 -9.00 -8.15 -2.63
N GLY A 350 -8.71 -7.31 -1.64
CA GLY A 350 -8.60 -7.68 -0.23
C GLY A 350 -8.44 -6.43 0.64
N HIS A 351 -7.46 -6.47 1.55
CA HIS A 351 -7.16 -5.44 2.55
C HIS A 351 -6.52 -4.15 2.00
N TRP A 352 -7.07 -3.62 0.89
CA TRP A 352 -6.66 -2.35 0.29
C TRP A 352 -6.62 -1.23 1.34
N GLY A 353 -5.48 -0.56 1.48
CA GLY A 353 -5.29 0.54 2.42
C GLY A 353 -5.25 0.18 3.92
N CYS A 354 -5.18 -1.10 4.28
CA CYS A 354 -5.24 -1.54 5.69
C CYS A 354 -3.87 -1.94 6.29
N GLY A 355 -2.83 -2.08 5.48
CA GLY A 355 -1.48 -2.41 5.93
C GLY A 355 -0.73 -1.19 6.44
N VAL A 356 0.34 -0.80 5.76
CA VAL A 356 1.15 0.41 6.07
C VAL A 356 0.29 1.68 6.19
N PHE A 357 -0.84 1.73 5.47
CA PHE A 357 -1.75 2.87 5.47
C PHE A 357 -2.77 2.89 6.62
N GLY A 358 -2.87 1.83 7.43
CA GLY A 358 -3.57 1.87 8.72
C GLY A 358 -5.10 1.96 8.70
N GLY A 359 -5.75 1.74 7.55
CA GLY A 359 -7.21 1.67 7.45
C GLY A 359 -7.82 0.45 8.17
N ASN A 360 -9.06 0.57 8.62
CA ASN A 360 -9.81 -0.57 9.17
C ASN A 360 -10.33 -1.49 8.03
N LYS A 361 -10.12 -2.80 8.19
CA LYS A 361 -10.43 -3.82 7.17
C LYS A 361 -11.92 -3.90 6.84
N THR A 362 -12.80 -3.88 7.83
CA THR A 362 -14.26 -3.92 7.65
C THR A 362 -14.77 -2.68 6.91
N HIS A 363 -14.34 -1.50 7.34
CA HIS A 363 -14.67 -0.23 6.70
C HIS A 363 -14.20 -0.21 5.24
N LYS A 364 -12.97 -0.67 4.97
CA LYS A 364 -12.40 -0.78 3.62
C LYS A 364 -13.07 -1.85 2.77
N PHE A 365 -13.57 -2.93 3.37
CA PHE A 365 -14.41 -3.91 2.69
C PHE A 365 -15.73 -3.28 2.23
N ILE A 366 -16.44 -2.55 3.10
CA ILE A 366 -17.71 -1.90 2.75
C ILE A 366 -17.50 -0.83 1.67
N GLN A 367 -16.43 -0.03 1.74
CA GLN A 367 -16.07 0.93 0.67
C GLN A 367 -15.94 0.24 -0.70
N GLN A 368 -15.26 -0.92 -0.74
CA GLN A 368 -15.07 -1.69 -1.97
C GLN A 368 -16.35 -2.38 -2.43
N LEU A 369 -17.22 -2.84 -1.53
CA LEU A 369 -18.55 -3.35 -1.87
C LEU A 369 -19.42 -2.27 -2.51
N VAL A 370 -19.46 -1.06 -1.94
CA VAL A 370 -20.19 0.08 -2.52
C VAL A 370 -19.63 0.41 -3.90
N ALA A 371 -18.30 0.51 -4.04
CA ALA A 371 -17.65 0.81 -5.32
C ALA A 371 -17.95 -0.25 -6.39
N ALA A 372 -17.83 -1.53 -6.04
CA ALA A 372 -18.13 -2.65 -6.93
C ALA A 372 -19.60 -2.65 -7.36
N SER A 373 -20.52 -2.32 -6.44
CA SER A 373 -21.95 -2.23 -6.73
C SER A 373 -22.27 -1.07 -7.69
N ARG A 374 -21.68 0.11 -7.46
CA ARG A 374 -21.81 1.28 -8.36
C ARG A 374 -21.22 1.04 -9.74
N ALA A 375 -20.18 0.21 -9.82
CA ALA A 375 -19.56 -0.19 -11.09
C ALA A 375 -20.21 -1.41 -11.75
N ASN A 376 -21.32 -1.93 -11.19
CA ASN A 376 -22.02 -3.13 -11.65
C ASN A 376 -21.10 -4.34 -11.84
N VAL A 377 -20.18 -4.54 -10.89
CA VAL A 377 -19.26 -5.68 -10.89
C VAL A 377 -20.05 -6.97 -10.60
N PRO A 378 -19.99 -7.99 -11.49
CA PRO A 378 -20.79 -9.22 -11.31
C PRO A 378 -20.45 -10.01 -10.03
N MET A 379 -19.16 -10.03 -9.66
CA MET A 379 -18.64 -10.72 -8.48
C MET A 379 -17.41 -9.98 -7.95
N LEU A 380 -17.42 -9.65 -6.67
CA LEU A 380 -16.28 -9.13 -5.92
C LEU A 380 -15.66 -10.25 -5.09
N HIS A 381 -14.48 -10.71 -5.49
CA HIS A 381 -13.68 -11.67 -4.72
C HIS A 381 -12.85 -10.90 -3.71
N TYR A 382 -13.05 -11.18 -2.42
CA TYR A 382 -12.34 -10.48 -1.35
C TYR A 382 -11.52 -11.48 -0.54
N SER A 383 -10.19 -11.38 -0.67
CA SER A 383 -9.26 -12.17 0.12
C SER A 383 -9.06 -11.57 1.50
N VAL A 384 -9.19 -12.39 2.54
CA VAL A 384 -8.86 -12.05 3.92
C VAL A 384 -7.46 -12.51 4.35
N PHE A 385 -6.69 -13.11 3.43
CA PHE A 385 -5.32 -13.57 3.65
C PHE A 385 -5.16 -14.46 4.91
N GLY A 386 -6.01 -15.49 5.05
CA GLY A 386 -5.99 -16.45 6.15
C GLY A 386 -6.73 -16.01 7.42
N ASP A 387 -7.28 -14.79 7.47
CA ASP A 387 -8.00 -14.26 8.64
C ASP A 387 -9.45 -14.80 8.69
N VAL A 388 -9.60 -16.07 9.08
CA VAL A 388 -10.89 -16.78 9.13
C VAL A 388 -11.91 -16.09 10.05
N GLN A 389 -11.44 -15.50 11.15
CA GLN A 389 -12.30 -14.76 12.08
C GLN A 389 -12.90 -13.53 11.40
N LEU A 390 -12.07 -12.73 10.74
CA LEU A 390 -12.55 -11.60 9.93
C LEU A 390 -13.48 -12.07 8.82
N MET A 391 -13.15 -13.14 8.10
CA MET A 391 -14.00 -13.68 7.03
C MET A 391 -15.41 -13.98 7.53
N ASN A 392 -15.53 -14.65 8.68
CA ASN A 392 -16.82 -14.96 9.29
C ASN A 392 -17.56 -13.70 9.74
N PHE A 393 -16.84 -12.71 10.28
CA PHE A 393 -17.43 -11.42 10.62
C PHE A 393 -17.94 -10.66 9.39
N LEU A 394 -17.15 -10.59 8.31
CA LEU A 394 -17.54 -9.94 7.06
C LEU A 394 -18.74 -10.64 6.40
N ARG A 395 -18.86 -11.98 6.52
CA ARG A 395 -20.06 -12.72 6.09
C ARG A 395 -21.30 -12.29 6.85
N GLN A 396 -21.19 -12.12 8.17
CA GLN A 396 -22.31 -11.65 8.99
C GLN A 396 -22.68 -10.20 8.64
N VAL A 397 -21.70 -9.33 8.42
CA VAL A 397 -21.91 -7.95 7.97
C VAL A 397 -22.62 -7.92 6.61
N GLU A 398 -22.15 -8.70 5.63
CA GLU A 398 -22.72 -8.77 4.29
C GLU A 398 -24.16 -9.33 4.30
N ALA A 399 -24.40 -10.41 5.05
CA ALA A 399 -25.74 -10.96 5.25
C ALA A 399 -26.70 -9.95 5.92
N ALA A 400 -26.22 -9.23 6.94
CA ALA A 400 -27.01 -8.24 7.66
C ALA A 400 -27.33 -7.00 6.81
N ILE A 401 -26.43 -6.60 5.90
CA ILE A 401 -26.70 -5.56 4.90
C ILE A 401 -27.78 -6.05 3.93
N ARG A 402 -27.66 -7.26 3.38
CA ARG A 402 -28.62 -7.80 2.41
C ARG A 402 -30.01 -8.01 3.00
N ALA A 403 -30.11 -8.52 4.23
CA ALA A 403 -31.38 -8.78 4.91
C ALA A 403 -32.22 -7.51 5.14
N ARG A 404 -31.60 -6.33 5.07
CA ARG A 404 -32.28 -5.03 5.23
C ARG A 404 -32.79 -4.43 3.94
N GLU A 405 -32.47 -5.06 2.80
CA GLU A 405 -32.82 -4.55 1.46
C GLU A 405 -32.36 -3.10 1.25
N TRP A 406 -31.24 -2.72 1.86
CA TRP A 406 -30.66 -1.39 1.73
C TRP A 406 -30.18 -1.15 0.30
N THR A 407 -30.44 0.07 -0.19
CA THR A 407 -29.83 0.54 -1.43
C THR A 407 -28.32 0.73 -1.24
N ILE A 408 -27.59 0.86 -2.35
CA ILE A 408 -26.15 1.17 -2.30
C ILE A 408 -25.89 2.48 -1.54
N ASP A 409 -26.75 3.47 -1.71
CA ASP A 409 -26.63 4.76 -1.03
C ASP A 409 -27.03 4.70 0.44
N ASP A 410 -27.97 3.84 0.82
CA ASP A 410 -28.22 3.52 2.23
C ASP A 410 -26.97 2.93 2.87
N VAL A 411 -26.31 1.96 2.22
CA VAL A 411 -25.06 1.37 2.73
C VAL A 411 -23.98 2.44 2.87
N ALA A 412 -23.77 3.25 1.84
CA ALA A 412 -22.77 4.31 1.85
C ALA A 412 -23.03 5.34 2.97
N THR A 413 -24.28 5.83 3.08
CA THR A 413 -24.64 6.88 4.03
C THR A 413 -24.67 6.35 5.47
N ARG A 414 -25.35 5.22 5.70
CA ARG A 414 -25.59 4.69 7.05
C ARG A 414 -24.34 4.07 7.65
N LEU A 415 -23.53 3.35 6.88
CA LEU A 415 -22.35 2.64 7.40
C LEU A 415 -21.04 3.40 7.23
N LEU A 416 -20.87 4.20 6.17
CA LEU A 416 -19.60 4.88 5.90
C LEU A 416 -19.62 6.36 6.32
N SER A 417 -20.62 7.14 5.90
CA SER A 417 -20.66 8.59 6.20
C SER A 417 -20.82 8.87 7.70
N ASN A 418 -21.58 8.04 8.42
CA ASN A 418 -21.77 8.17 9.86
C ASN A 418 -20.61 7.62 10.70
N TYR A 419 -19.69 6.88 10.06
CA TYR A 419 -18.57 6.21 10.75
C TYR A 419 -17.61 7.20 11.44
N SER A 420 -17.40 8.39 10.85
CA SER A 420 -16.52 9.44 11.39
C SER A 420 -17.01 10.00 12.72
N ALA A 421 -18.28 10.39 12.79
CA ALA A 421 -18.87 11.03 13.97
C ALA A 421 -18.81 10.08 15.17
N MET A 422 -18.93 8.78 14.92
CA MET A 422 -18.99 7.76 15.96
C MET A 422 -17.61 7.21 16.34
N CYS A 423 -16.64 7.17 15.42
CA CYS A 423 -15.23 6.96 15.76
C CYS A 423 -14.64 8.11 16.58
N ALA A 424 -15.17 9.34 16.46
CA ALA A 424 -14.81 10.44 17.34
C ALA A 424 -15.38 10.26 18.77
N ALA A 425 -16.48 9.51 18.90
CA ALA A 425 -17.15 9.22 20.17
C ALA A 425 -16.66 7.94 20.87
N ALA A 426 -15.97 7.03 20.15
CA ALA A 426 -15.54 5.73 20.64
C ALA A 426 -14.02 5.52 20.50
N ASP A 427 -13.42 4.70 21.38
CA ASP A 427 -12.01 4.30 21.25
C ASP A 427 -11.82 3.40 20.01
N LYS A 428 -10.66 3.46 19.34
CA LYS A 428 -10.42 2.79 18.02
C LYS A 428 -10.74 1.29 18.01
N ALA A 429 -10.64 0.62 19.16
CA ALA A 429 -10.94 -0.81 19.33
C ALA A 429 -12.45 -1.15 19.22
N LYS A 430 -13.34 -0.15 19.13
CA LYS A 430 -14.80 -0.34 19.05
C LYS A 430 -15.38 -0.12 17.65
N ALA A 431 -14.55 0.12 16.64
CA ALA A 431 -15.02 0.53 15.31
C ALA A 431 -15.76 -0.60 14.55
N ASP A 432 -15.28 -1.85 14.62
CA ASP A 432 -16.02 -3.02 14.10
C ASP A 432 -17.30 -3.28 14.93
N GLY A 433 -17.20 -3.07 16.25
CA GLY A 433 -18.35 -3.10 17.15
C GLY A 433 -19.44 -2.09 16.79
N TYR A 434 -19.08 -0.95 16.20
CA TYR A 434 -20.05 0.04 15.71
C TYR A 434 -20.83 -0.48 14.50
N ILE A 435 -20.15 -0.98 13.45
CA ILE A 435 -20.83 -1.55 12.28
C ILE A 435 -21.79 -2.65 12.73
N TRP A 436 -21.33 -3.52 13.62
CA TRP A 436 -22.19 -4.58 14.16
C TRP A 436 -23.33 -4.04 15.01
N THR A 437 -23.10 -3.03 15.84
CA THR A 437 -24.15 -2.38 16.65
C THR A 437 -25.20 -1.78 15.73
N LEU A 438 -24.81 -1.00 14.72
CA LEU A 438 -25.75 -0.42 13.77
C LEU A 438 -26.57 -1.51 13.04
N LEU A 439 -25.90 -2.57 12.62
CA LEU A 439 -26.51 -3.74 11.98
C LEU A 439 -27.28 -4.66 12.95
N SER A 440 -27.30 -4.39 14.25
CA SER A 440 -28.08 -5.16 15.23
C SER A 440 -29.17 -4.32 15.91
N THR A 441 -28.98 -3.01 16.04
CA THR A 441 -29.94 -2.08 16.65
C THR A 441 -30.92 -1.50 15.65
N MET A 442 -30.54 -1.37 14.36
CA MET A 442 -31.50 -0.94 13.34
C MET A 442 -32.44 -2.08 13.02
N SER A 443 -33.69 -1.99 13.47
CA SER A 443 -34.77 -2.91 13.10
C SER A 443 -34.75 -3.18 11.60
N THR A 444 -34.81 -4.45 11.19
CA THR A 444 -35.12 -4.81 9.80
C THR A 444 -36.43 -4.12 9.42
N PRO A 445 -36.47 -3.24 8.41
CA PRO A 445 -37.62 -2.38 8.22
C PRO A 445 -38.83 -3.20 7.81
N SER A 446 -39.86 -3.19 8.65
CA SER A 446 -41.25 -3.44 8.23
C SER A 446 -41.94 -2.15 7.75
N ARG A 447 -41.23 -1.02 7.60
CA ARG A 447 -41.78 0.21 7.01
C ARG A 447 -40.69 1.17 6.51
N LYS A 448 -40.91 1.77 5.33
CA LYS A 448 -40.10 2.90 4.81
C LYS A 448 -40.32 4.12 5.70
N VAL A 449 -39.26 4.66 6.30
CA VAL A 449 -39.28 5.92 7.07
C VAL A 449 -38.42 6.96 6.32
N PRO A 450 -38.89 8.21 6.12
CA PRO A 450 -38.14 9.28 5.46
C PRO A 450 -36.81 9.63 6.15
N TYR A 451 -35.84 10.12 5.34
CA TYR A 451 -34.46 10.38 5.76
C TYR A 451 -34.35 11.46 6.85
N GLU A 452 -35.21 12.48 6.86
CA GLU A 452 -35.19 13.53 7.87
C GLU A 452 -35.60 13.01 9.27
N GLU A 453 -36.55 12.09 9.33
CA GLU A 453 -37.08 11.49 10.57
C GLU A 453 -36.06 10.54 11.23
N PHE A 454 -35.25 9.88 10.40
CA PHE A 454 -34.13 9.04 10.84
C PHE A 454 -33.01 9.85 11.51
N ILE A 455 -32.65 11.02 10.96
CA ILE A 455 -31.60 11.91 11.50
C ILE A 455 -32.05 12.54 12.84
N ALA A 456 -33.32 12.93 12.95
CA ALA A 456 -33.87 13.52 14.17
C ALA A 456 -33.83 12.56 15.36
N THR A 457 -34.12 11.28 15.11
CA THR A 457 -34.15 10.23 16.14
C THR A 457 -32.74 9.90 16.67
N GLU A 458 -31.74 9.82 15.81
CA GLU A 458 -30.34 9.51 16.23
C GLU A 458 -29.63 10.68 16.92
N LEU A 459 -30.01 11.92 16.61
CA LEU A 459 -29.41 13.11 17.24
C LEU A 459 -30.13 13.54 18.53
N GLY A 460 -31.18 12.81 18.95
CA GLY A 460 -31.96 13.14 20.14
C GLY A 460 -32.71 14.47 20.03
N LEU A 461 -33.16 14.82 18.82
CA LEU A 461 -33.90 16.05 18.52
C LEU A 461 -35.39 15.74 18.44
N GLU A 462 -36.21 16.36 19.28
CA GLU A 462 -37.68 16.28 19.14
C GLU A 462 -38.17 17.33 18.13
N ALA A 463 -39.05 16.90 17.22
CA ALA A 463 -39.75 17.78 16.31
C ALA A 463 -40.86 18.53 17.07
N CYS A 464 -40.82 19.86 17.05
CA CYS A 464 -41.92 20.69 17.56
C CYS A 464 -42.50 21.51 16.41
N GLU A 465 -43.84 21.53 16.30
CA GLU A 465 -44.53 22.38 15.33
C GLU A 465 -44.43 23.85 15.74
N GLY A 466 -43.81 24.66 14.88
CA GLY A 466 -43.82 26.12 15.01
C GLY A 466 -45.20 26.71 14.67
N ARG A 467 -45.49 27.92 15.18
CA ARG A 467 -46.77 28.62 14.98
C ARG A 467 -47.09 28.98 13.51
N SER A 468 -46.21 28.66 12.56
CA SER A 468 -46.37 28.85 11.11
C SER A 468 -46.40 27.54 10.31
N GLY A 469 -46.39 26.36 10.95
CA GLY A 469 -46.40 25.05 10.27
C GLY A 469 -45.03 24.56 9.77
N GLU A 470 -43.94 25.24 10.12
CA GLU A 470 -42.58 24.75 9.91
C GLU A 470 -42.10 23.91 11.11
N ILE A 471 -41.49 22.75 10.83
CA ILE A 471 -40.90 21.85 11.83
C ILE A 471 -39.54 22.43 12.27
N GLN A 472 -39.39 22.74 13.55
CA GLN A 472 -38.12 23.17 14.15
C GLN A 472 -37.56 22.13 15.13
N TYR A 473 -36.24 21.95 15.13
CA TYR A 473 -35.54 20.97 15.98
C TYR A 473 -34.76 21.69 17.10
N GLN A 474 -34.94 21.26 18.35
CA GLN A 474 -34.23 21.81 19.53
C GLN A 474 -33.45 20.73 20.31
N THR A 475 -32.35 21.13 20.94
CA THR A 475 -31.48 20.26 21.74
C THR A 475 -31.88 20.25 23.23
N LEU A 476 -31.93 19.08 23.86
CA LEU A 476 -32.24 18.92 25.28
C LEU A 476 -31.04 19.23 26.20
N PRO A 477 -31.24 19.84 27.39
CA PRO A 477 -30.17 20.07 28.35
C PRO A 477 -29.79 18.81 29.14
N ARG A 478 -28.47 18.57 29.27
CA ARG A 478 -27.86 17.45 30.00
C ARG A 478 -28.23 17.43 31.49
N ARG A 479 -28.78 16.31 31.99
CA ARG A 479 -28.93 16.03 33.42
C ARG A 479 -27.58 15.65 34.06
N GLN A 480 -27.23 16.31 35.16
CA GLN A 480 -26.16 15.87 36.07
C GLN A 480 -26.67 14.75 36.98
N SER A 481 -25.84 13.73 37.20
CA SER A 481 -26.09 12.64 38.15
C SER A 481 -25.03 12.66 39.26
N SER A 482 -25.49 12.65 40.51
CA SER A 482 -24.69 12.70 41.73
C SER A 482 -24.45 11.32 42.36
N SER A 483 -23.26 11.21 42.96
CA SER A 483 -22.88 10.37 44.12
C SER A 483 -22.78 8.84 44.00
N LEU A 484 -21.58 8.33 44.35
CA LEU A 484 -21.36 7.26 45.34
C LEU A 484 -19.96 7.42 45.96
N LYS A 485 -19.91 7.51 47.30
CA LYS A 485 -18.69 7.59 48.14
C LYS A 485 -18.36 6.19 48.67
N VAL A 486 -17.07 5.82 48.71
CA VAL A 486 -16.56 4.78 49.63
C VAL A 486 -15.25 5.27 50.26
N LEU A 487 -15.18 5.15 51.59
CA LEU A 487 -14.09 5.58 52.49
C LEU A 487 -12.85 4.67 52.44
N ARG A 488 -11.66 5.24 52.71
CA ARG A 488 -10.57 4.59 53.47
C ARG A 488 -9.82 5.59 54.36
N PRO A 489 -9.31 5.16 55.55
CA PRO A 489 -8.69 6.05 56.55
C PRO A 489 -7.16 6.19 56.42
N ALA A 490 -6.63 7.20 57.12
CA ALA A 490 -5.26 7.72 57.11
C ALA A 490 -4.28 7.00 58.05
N LEU A 491 -2.95 7.19 57.86
CA LEU A 491 -1.87 7.42 58.88
C LEU A 491 -0.43 7.43 58.24
N PRO A 492 0.66 7.86 58.92
CA PRO A 492 1.45 9.05 58.55
C PRO A 492 2.94 8.79 58.18
N SER A 493 3.69 9.87 58.11
CA SER A 493 5.01 10.12 57.51
C SER A 493 6.29 9.62 58.24
N THR A 494 7.39 9.58 57.44
CA THR A 494 8.84 9.80 57.72
C THR A 494 9.73 8.66 58.30
N PRO A 495 11.09 8.68 58.14
CA PRO A 495 11.91 8.65 56.91
C PRO A 495 13.12 7.64 57.01
N MET A 496 13.93 7.42 55.95
CA MET A 496 15.29 6.88 56.13
C MET A 496 16.34 7.44 55.15
N VAL A 497 17.56 7.51 55.69
CA VAL A 497 18.70 8.38 55.37
C VAL A 497 19.64 7.81 54.31
N MET A 498 20.23 8.70 53.50
CA MET A 498 21.29 8.43 52.52
C MET A 498 22.63 8.07 53.15
N LEU A 499 23.38 7.19 52.47
CA LEU A 499 24.84 7.05 52.61
C LEU A 499 25.54 7.76 51.45
N GLN A 500 26.41 8.71 51.80
CA GLN A 500 27.22 9.52 50.89
C GLN A 500 28.35 8.73 50.24
N ARG A 501 28.74 9.15 49.02
CA ARG A 501 30.01 8.75 48.38
C ARG A 501 30.87 9.98 48.09
N THR A 502 32.14 9.82 48.41
CA THR A 502 33.24 10.77 48.41
C THR A 502 33.56 11.35 47.02
N LYS A 503 33.86 12.66 47.00
CA LYS A 503 34.43 13.41 45.86
C LYS A 503 35.91 13.07 45.71
N THR A 504 36.42 12.98 44.47
CA THR A 504 37.49 13.85 43.94
C THR A 504 37.95 13.43 42.54
N LEU A 505 37.61 14.24 41.54
CA LEU A 505 38.53 14.71 40.49
C LEU A 505 37.96 16.06 39.99
N GLY A 506 38.81 17.08 39.87
CA GLY A 506 38.40 18.49 39.74
C GLY A 506 37.58 18.77 38.48
N SER A 507 36.33 19.25 38.66
CA SER A 507 35.36 19.45 37.59
C SER A 507 35.70 20.57 36.59
N LEU A 508 36.62 21.50 36.93
CA LEU A 508 36.91 22.65 36.07
C LEU A 508 37.83 22.34 34.87
N HIS A 509 38.64 21.28 34.90
CA HIS A 509 39.55 20.96 33.79
C HIS A 509 38.87 20.08 32.71
N ALA A 510 37.90 19.25 33.11
CA ALA A 510 37.14 18.41 32.20
C ALA A 510 36.20 19.23 31.29
N ASP A 511 35.49 20.22 31.85
CA ASP A 511 34.56 21.06 31.08
C ASP A 511 35.24 21.90 30.00
N LYS A 512 36.46 22.41 30.26
CA LYS A 512 37.24 23.17 29.27
C LYS A 512 37.73 22.29 28.10
N MET A 513 38.00 21.01 28.34
CA MET A 513 38.42 20.06 27.31
C MET A 513 37.25 19.57 26.47
N LEU A 514 36.11 19.27 27.10
CA LEU A 514 34.86 18.86 26.42
C LEU A 514 34.33 19.96 25.48
N THR A 515 34.39 21.22 25.93
CA THR A 515 33.96 22.37 25.12
C THR A 515 34.86 22.59 23.89
N ARG A 516 36.16 22.30 23.98
CA ARG A 516 37.10 22.39 22.83
C ARG A 516 36.92 21.27 21.81
N LEU A 517 36.33 20.14 22.21
CA LEU A 517 35.99 19.01 21.34
C LEU A 517 34.56 19.11 20.76
N GLY A 518 33.86 20.23 20.99
CA GLY A 518 32.48 20.42 20.54
C GLY A 518 31.43 19.66 21.36
N VAL A 519 31.84 19.05 22.48
CA VAL A 519 30.97 18.23 23.34
C VAL A 519 30.45 19.10 24.49
N THR A 520 29.20 19.55 24.39
CA THR A 520 28.50 20.26 25.47
C THR A 520 27.91 19.29 26.49
N PHE A 521 27.65 19.78 27.71
CA PHE A 521 26.98 19.01 28.78
C PHE A 521 25.62 18.46 28.33
N GLU A 522 24.91 19.19 27.46
CA GLU A 522 23.62 18.77 26.93
C GLU A 522 23.78 17.63 25.90
N THR A 523 24.80 17.68 25.04
CA THR A 523 25.16 16.56 24.15
C THR A 523 25.51 15.29 24.92
N MET A 524 26.30 15.37 25.99
CA MET A 524 26.60 14.20 26.83
C MET A 524 25.36 13.67 27.57
N ARG A 525 24.46 14.57 28.00
CA ARG A 525 23.22 14.19 28.67
C ARG A 525 22.26 13.49 27.69
N LEU A 526 22.17 13.99 26.46
CA LEU A 526 21.39 13.39 25.37
C LEU A 526 21.98 12.04 24.95
N GLU A 527 23.31 11.95 24.74
CA GLU A 527 24.00 10.72 24.35
C GLU A 527 23.92 9.63 25.44
N LYS A 528 24.03 10.03 26.72
CA LYS A 528 23.81 9.13 27.87
C LYS A 528 22.34 8.73 28.03
N GLY A 529 21.41 9.57 27.56
CA GLY A 529 19.99 9.27 27.43
C GLY A 529 19.72 8.25 26.32
N MET A 530 20.34 8.45 25.15
CA MET A 530 20.24 7.57 23.99
C MET A 530 20.85 6.18 24.27
N LYS A 531 22.04 6.13 24.87
CA LYS A 531 22.68 4.87 25.36
C LYS A 531 21.86 4.15 26.44
N LYS A 532 21.14 4.88 27.31
CA LYS A 532 20.21 4.29 28.31
C LYS A 532 18.89 3.79 27.70
N LEU A 533 18.52 4.29 26.53
CA LEU A 533 17.34 3.87 25.77
C LEU A 533 17.69 2.81 24.71
N GLY A 534 18.97 2.44 24.58
CA GLY A 534 19.43 1.46 23.61
C GLY A 534 19.44 1.96 22.16
N ILE A 535 19.29 3.27 21.96
CA ILE A 535 19.23 3.91 20.64
C ILE A 535 20.66 4.20 20.21
N CYS A 536 21.10 3.56 19.13
CA CYS A 536 22.42 3.79 18.55
C CYS A 536 22.33 4.68 17.31
N ASP A 537 23.48 5.16 16.83
CA ASP A 537 23.54 6.06 15.67
C ASP A 537 22.91 5.41 14.41
N HIS A 538 22.95 4.07 14.33
CA HIS A 538 22.31 3.29 13.28
C HIS A 538 20.78 3.41 13.28
N ASP A 539 20.13 3.48 14.45
CA ASP A 539 18.67 3.64 14.56
C ASP A 539 18.23 5.04 14.11
N ILE A 540 19.10 6.03 14.31
CA ILE A 540 18.87 7.42 13.91
C ILE A 540 19.03 7.55 12.40
N GLU A 541 20.06 6.94 11.82
CA GLU A 541 20.23 6.88 10.37
C GLU A 541 19.08 6.13 9.70
N ALA A 542 18.68 4.97 10.21
CA ALA A 542 17.52 4.22 9.71
C ALA A 542 16.23 5.05 9.79
N SER A 543 16.04 5.79 10.89
CA SER A 543 14.91 6.70 11.09
C SER A 543 14.92 7.90 10.12
N ILE A 544 16.09 8.47 9.84
CA ILE A 544 16.26 9.57 8.88
C ILE A 544 16.07 9.06 7.45
N GLU A 545 16.55 7.86 7.15
CA GLU A 545 16.42 7.21 5.85
C GLU A 545 14.96 6.82 5.56
N ILE A 546 14.25 6.28 6.55
CA ILE A 546 12.79 6.04 6.48
C ILE A 546 12.05 7.36 6.25
N ARG A 547 12.40 8.44 6.96
CA ARG A 547 11.76 9.76 6.76
C ARG A 547 12.06 10.36 5.38
N ARG A 548 13.27 10.17 4.85
CA ARG A 548 13.66 10.58 3.50
C ARG A 548 12.95 9.78 2.40
N HIS A 549 12.68 8.49 2.64
CA HIS A 549 12.10 7.61 1.63
C HIS A 549 10.58 7.47 1.69
N CYS A 550 9.94 7.82 2.80
CA CYS A 550 8.49 7.73 2.94
C CYS A 550 7.75 9.02 2.57
N GLY A 551 8.46 10.14 2.33
CA GLY A 551 7.84 11.43 1.95
C GLY A 551 6.87 12.00 3.00
N VAL A 552 6.89 11.46 4.22
CA VAL A 552 6.01 11.84 5.32
C VAL A 552 6.55 13.11 5.96
N VAL A 553 6.00 14.27 5.56
CA VAL A 553 6.12 15.51 6.32
C VAL A 553 5.02 15.50 7.39
N LEU A 554 5.35 15.13 8.62
CA LEU A 554 4.45 15.30 9.77
C LEU A 554 4.47 16.77 10.19
N ASN A 555 3.66 17.59 9.54
CA ASN A 555 3.29 18.90 10.06
C ASN A 555 2.18 18.75 11.11
N ASP A 556 2.51 18.18 12.25
CA ASP A 556 1.81 18.50 13.49
C ASP A 556 2.83 19.19 14.40
N LEU A 557 2.45 20.34 14.96
CA LEU A 557 3.28 21.11 15.90
C LEU A 557 3.55 20.24 17.14
N MET A 558 4.69 19.53 17.11
CA MET A 558 5.19 18.74 18.22
C MET A 558 5.45 19.63 19.44
N SER A 559 5.19 19.13 20.65
CA SER A 559 5.61 19.85 21.86
C SER A 559 7.13 19.98 21.90
N LYS A 560 7.64 21.00 22.59
CA LYS A 560 9.09 21.24 22.69
C LYS A 560 9.83 20.03 23.31
N GLU A 561 9.18 19.28 24.19
CA GLU A 561 9.70 18.03 24.76
C GLU A 561 9.68 16.86 23.76
N GLU A 562 8.66 16.74 22.91
CA GLU A 562 8.57 15.68 21.90
C GLU A 562 9.56 15.90 20.76
N LEU A 563 9.83 17.16 20.40
CA LEU A 563 10.85 17.55 19.43
C LEU A 563 12.27 17.21 19.92
N LEU A 564 12.50 17.31 21.24
CA LEU A 564 13.79 17.03 21.89
C LEU A 564 14.06 15.53 22.09
N LEU A 565 13.02 14.74 22.33
CA LEU A 565 13.13 13.31 22.63
C LEU A 565 12.87 12.42 21.40
N GLY A 566 12.30 12.95 20.32
CA GLY A 566 11.98 12.18 19.11
C GLY A 566 10.85 11.15 19.29
N PHE A 567 10.18 11.14 20.44
CA PHE A 567 9.06 10.26 20.76
C PHE A 567 7.86 11.09 21.18
N SER A 568 6.67 10.72 20.70
CA SER A 568 5.40 11.29 21.16
C SER A 568 5.16 10.98 22.64
N GLY A 569 4.41 11.83 23.34
CA GLY A 569 4.04 11.63 24.74
C GLY A 569 3.27 10.31 24.98
N LYS A 570 2.61 9.77 23.96
CA LYS A 570 1.98 8.45 23.99
C LYS A 570 3.01 7.32 23.99
N GLN A 571 4.08 7.43 23.20
CA GLN A 571 5.20 6.47 23.18
C GLN A 571 5.96 6.49 24.51
N LEU A 572 6.20 7.68 25.09
CA LEU A 572 6.86 7.80 26.40
C LEU A 572 6.04 7.17 27.54
N LYS A 573 4.71 7.34 27.53
CA LYS A 573 3.80 6.68 28.49
C LYS A 573 3.79 5.17 28.32
N ARG A 574 3.82 4.69 27.08
CA ARG A 574 3.89 3.25 26.75
C ARG A 574 5.20 2.64 27.25
N ILE A 575 6.35 3.24 26.94
CA ILE A 575 7.67 2.78 27.42
C ILE A 575 7.73 2.77 28.95
N LYS A 576 7.14 3.78 29.61
CA LYS A 576 7.06 3.84 31.07
C LYS A 576 6.19 2.72 31.65
N ALA A 577 5.06 2.40 31.02
CA ALA A 577 4.19 1.30 31.43
C ALA A 577 4.89 -0.06 31.27
N VAL A 578 5.54 -0.30 30.12
CA VAL A 578 6.32 -1.53 29.84
C VAL A 578 7.43 -1.74 30.87
N LYS A 579 8.18 -0.68 31.20
CA LYS A 579 9.20 -0.73 32.27
C LYS A 579 8.64 -0.96 33.66
N THR A 580 7.47 -0.40 33.97
CA THR A 580 6.83 -0.58 35.30
C THR A 580 6.31 -2.00 35.49
N MET A 581 5.92 -2.66 34.40
CA MET A 581 5.48 -4.07 34.40
C MET A 581 6.66 -5.06 34.42
N GLY A 582 7.91 -4.59 34.34
CA GLY A 582 9.09 -5.46 34.36
C GLY A 582 9.21 -6.40 33.16
N THR A 583 8.60 -6.04 32.03
CA THR A 583 8.55 -6.86 30.80
C THR A 583 9.10 -6.08 29.61
N SER A 584 9.43 -6.75 28.51
CA SER A 584 9.87 -6.10 27.26
C SER A 584 8.71 -5.92 26.26
N GLU A 585 8.83 -5.01 25.29
CA GLU A 585 7.81 -4.89 24.23
C GLU A 585 7.70 -6.18 23.42
N ASN A 586 8.81 -6.89 23.20
CA ASN A 586 8.81 -8.20 22.54
C ASN A 586 8.09 -9.26 23.37
N GLU A 587 8.24 -9.27 24.69
CA GLU A 587 7.48 -10.19 25.56
C GLU A 587 5.99 -9.86 25.57
N ILE A 588 5.61 -8.58 25.55
CA ILE A 588 4.20 -8.18 25.45
C ILE A 588 3.64 -8.61 24.10
N LEU A 589 4.39 -8.42 23.01
CA LEU A 589 4.03 -8.88 21.67
C LEU A 589 3.95 -10.41 21.62
N ASP A 590 4.89 -11.14 22.21
CA ASP A 590 4.88 -12.60 22.26
C ASP A 590 3.73 -13.13 23.10
N VAL A 591 3.42 -12.51 24.24
CA VAL A 591 2.24 -12.84 25.06
C VAL A 591 0.96 -12.55 24.29
N TYR A 592 0.90 -11.43 23.57
CA TYR A 592 -0.26 -11.06 22.75
C TYR A 592 -0.43 -12.03 21.56
N CYS A 593 0.64 -12.37 20.87
CA CYS A 593 0.67 -13.37 19.80
C CYS A 593 0.31 -14.77 20.32
N LYS A 594 0.76 -15.14 21.52
CA LYS A 594 0.44 -16.42 22.16
C LYS A 594 -1.00 -16.48 22.67
N GLN A 595 -1.54 -15.36 23.17
CA GLN A 595 -2.96 -15.24 23.52
C GLN A 595 -3.84 -15.31 22.27
N ILE A 596 -3.44 -14.64 21.17
CA ILE A 596 -4.10 -14.74 19.86
C ILE A 596 -4.03 -16.17 19.32
N SER A 597 -2.88 -16.84 19.44
CA SER A 597 -2.70 -18.24 19.05
C SER A 597 -3.55 -19.22 19.87
N ASN A 598 -3.92 -18.85 21.10
CA ASN A 598 -4.74 -19.68 21.99
C ASN A 598 -6.25 -19.43 21.85
N LEU A 599 -6.68 -18.39 21.13
CA LEU A 599 -8.09 -18.05 20.90
C LEU A 599 -8.80 -18.99 19.88
N GLY A 600 -8.38 -20.26 19.82
CA GLY A 600 -8.92 -21.28 18.92
C GLY A 600 -8.92 -22.72 19.45
N PHE A 601 -8.50 -22.97 20.70
CA PHE A 601 -8.52 -24.31 21.30
C PHE A 601 -9.65 -24.44 22.34
N PRO A 602 -10.56 -25.43 22.22
CA PRO A 602 -11.48 -25.79 23.30
C PRO A 602 -10.70 -26.24 24.55
N GLN A 603 -11.03 -25.69 25.71
CA GLN A 603 -10.30 -25.89 26.98
C GLN A 603 -10.37 -27.31 27.58
N GLU A 604 -11.00 -28.29 26.92
CA GLU A 604 -11.15 -29.64 27.47
C GLU A 604 -10.04 -30.63 27.07
N ALA A 605 -9.16 -30.27 26.12
CA ALA A 605 -8.08 -31.17 25.69
C ALA A 605 -6.81 -31.13 26.58
N ALA A 606 -6.73 -30.22 27.55
CA ALA A 606 -5.53 -30.03 28.38
C ALA A 606 -5.41 -31.02 29.57
N ALA A 607 -6.39 -31.90 29.78
CA ALA A 607 -6.38 -32.87 30.87
C ALA A 607 -5.76 -34.24 30.51
N LEU A 608 -5.42 -34.48 29.24
CA LEU A 608 -4.90 -35.78 28.76
C LEU A 608 -3.39 -35.82 28.49
N LEU A 609 -2.64 -34.78 28.86
CA LEU A 609 -1.18 -34.73 28.76
C LEU A 609 -0.56 -34.28 30.09
N LYS A 610 -0.84 -35.03 31.16
CA LYS A 610 -0.01 -35.07 32.37
C LYS A 610 0.70 -36.41 32.49
#